data_AF-A0A258ET19-F1
#
_entry.id   AF-A0A258ET19-F1
#
_cell.length_a   1.000
_cell.length_b   1.000
_cell.length_c   1.000
_cell.angle_alpha   90.00
_cell.angle_beta   90.00
_cell.angle_gamma   90.00
#
_symmetry.space_group_name_H-M   'P 1'
#
loop_
_entity.id
_entity.type
_entity.pdbx_description
1 polymer ?
#
loop_
_entity_poly.entity_id
_entity_poly.type
_entity_poly.pdbx_seq_one_letter_code
_entity_poly.pdbx_strand_id
1 'polypeptide(L)'
;MKTIKKYGLVYLKGMAMGAADIVPGVSGGSIALIAGIYQKLLDSINSFNLETLKLIPQVRLKEFYKAVNGTFLLSLLLGILTSIFALSKVITFLMNEHPIPLWSFFCGLILVSAFLILRDIKRWHLGVVLAVVIGTAIAWWVTNLPPTTSPDAKWFIFVAGAIAICAMILPGISGSFILLILGKYETILKAVSDKDIFTLALFASGCVVGILSFSRVVSFLLRKFHSATIGLLSGFMLGSVNELWPWKIVTAWRTSSSGEQKPFLTENILPTDYLAQVGQQPQLLSAVLAFAFGIGLVLFIEWLASKLQES
;
A
#
# COMPACT_ATOMS: atom_id res chain seq x y z
N MET A 1 -21.45 -8.44 22.53
CA MET A 1 -20.58 -7.23 22.53
C MET A 1 -19.15 -7.47 22.04
N LYS A 2 -18.42 -8.52 22.47
CA LYS A 2 -17.03 -8.78 22.02
C LYS A 2 -16.87 -8.96 20.49
N THR A 3 -17.83 -9.65 19.85
CA THR A 3 -17.82 -9.93 18.41
C THR A 3 -18.05 -8.68 17.54
N ILE A 4 -19.00 -7.82 17.93
CA ILE A 4 -19.28 -6.55 17.23
C ILE A 4 -18.09 -5.60 17.34
N LYS A 5 -17.47 -5.49 18.52
CA LYS A 5 -16.23 -4.71 18.71
C LYS A 5 -15.08 -5.22 17.83
N LYS A 6 -14.90 -6.54 17.73
CA LYS A 6 -13.86 -7.16 16.90
C LYS A 6 -14.02 -6.85 15.41
N TYR A 7 -15.24 -6.91 14.87
CA TYR A 7 -15.49 -6.63 13.46
C TYR A 7 -15.50 -5.12 13.17
N GLY A 8 -16.03 -4.29 14.06
CA GLY A 8 -15.91 -2.83 13.96
C GLY A 8 -14.44 -2.39 13.88
N LEU A 9 -13.56 -3.02 14.66
CA LEU A 9 -12.13 -2.73 14.62
C LEU A 9 -11.45 -3.18 13.32
N VAL A 10 -11.85 -4.32 12.73
CA VAL A 10 -11.38 -4.74 11.40
C VAL A 10 -11.86 -3.78 10.31
N TYR A 11 -13.11 -3.32 10.40
CA TYR A 11 -13.66 -2.32 9.49
C TYR A 11 -12.87 -1.00 9.56
N LEU A 12 -12.56 -0.49 10.75
CA LEU A 12 -11.75 0.73 10.91
C LEU A 12 -10.32 0.54 10.36
N LYS A 13 -9.72 -0.64 10.54
CA LYS A 13 -8.44 -0.98 9.91
C LYS A 13 -8.55 -0.97 8.39
N GLY A 14 -9.65 -1.50 7.85
CA GLY A 14 -9.97 -1.41 6.42
C GLY A 14 -10.10 0.04 5.95
N MET A 15 -10.75 0.90 6.74
CA MET A 15 -10.85 2.32 6.39
C MET A 15 -9.47 2.99 6.34
N ALA A 16 -8.59 2.70 7.31
CA ALA A 16 -7.23 3.21 7.32
C ALA A 16 -6.41 2.71 6.11
N MET A 17 -6.54 1.43 5.75
CA MET A 17 -5.92 0.88 4.54
C MET A 17 -6.42 1.58 3.28
N GLY A 18 -7.74 1.76 3.13
CA GLY A 18 -8.31 2.45 1.98
C GLY A 18 -7.92 3.91 1.89
N ALA A 19 -7.75 4.60 3.02
CA ALA A 19 -7.28 5.99 3.04
C ALA A 19 -5.83 6.09 2.54
N ALA A 20 -4.98 5.15 2.94
CA ALA A 20 -3.61 5.05 2.47
C ALA A 20 -3.52 4.74 0.97
N ASP A 21 -4.32 3.81 0.45
CA ASP A 21 -4.30 3.43 -0.97
C ASP A 21 -4.73 4.58 -1.93
N ILE A 22 -5.40 5.62 -1.42
CA ILE A 22 -5.72 6.82 -2.21
C ILE A 22 -4.46 7.66 -2.46
N VAL A 23 -3.49 7.62 -1.52
CA VAL A 23 -2.27 8.43 -1.58
C VAL A 23 -1.19 7.66 -2.35
N PRO A 24 -0.67 8.22 -3.46
CA PRO A 24 0.41 7.58 -4.19
C PRO A 24 1.63 7.32 -3.28
N GLY A 25 2.32 6.20 -3.46
CA GLY A 25 3.49 5.86 -2.64
C GLY A 25 3.18 5.31 -1.24
N VAL A 26 1.92 5.36 -0.77
CA VAL A 26 1.51 4.70 0.47
C VAL A 26 0.67 3.47 0.12
N SER A 27 1.08 2.28 0.55
CA SER A 27 0.29 1.06 0.31
C SER A 27 -0.55 0.68 1.53
N GLY A 28 -1.76 0.17 1.27
CA GLY A 28 -2.61 -0.45 2.28
C GLY A 28 -1.92 -1.63 2.97
N GLY A 29 -0.98 -2.29 2.29
CA GLY A 29 -0.08 -3.30 2.88
C GLY A 29 0.72 -2.77 4.07
N SER A 30 1.24 -1.53 4.01
CA SER A 30 1.91 -0.88 5.14
C SER A 30 0.97 -0.71 6.33
N ILE A 31 -0.25 -0.22 6.08
CA ILE A 31 -1.25 -0.04 7.14
C ILE A 31 -1.69 -1.38 7.73
N ALA A 32 -1.82 -2.43 6.91
CA ALA A 32 -2.14 -3.77 7.38
C ALA A 32 -1.05 -4.35 8.31
N LEU A 33 0.22 -4.04 8.03
CA LEU A 33 1.36 -4.43 8.86
C LEU A 33 1.36 -3.67 10.19
N ILE A 34 1.21 -2.34 10.15
CA ILE A 34 1.09 -1.47 11.33
C ILE A 34 -0.08 -1.90 12.22
N ALA A 35 -1.22 -2.18 11.61
CA ALA A 35 -2.42 -2.59 12.31
C ALA A 35 -2.37 -4.06 12.79
N GLY A 36 -1.28 -4.78 12.56
CA GLY A 36 -1.10 -6.16 13.02
C GLY A 36 -2.07 -7.17 12.39
N ILE A 37 -2.63 -6.85 11.21
CA ILE A 37 -3.56 -7.75 10.49
C ILE A 37 -2.94 -8.37 9.24
N TYR A 38 -1.69 -8.03 8.91
CA TYR A 38 -1.00 -8.46 7.69
C TYR A 38 -0.94 -9.98 7.53
N GLN A 39 -0.41 -10.71 8.53
CA GLN A 39 -0.36 -12.18 8.48
C GLN A 39 -1.75 -12.79 8.32
N LYS A 40 -2.75 -12.26 9.04
CA LYS A 40 -4.13 -12.72 8.95
C LYS A 40 -4.74 -12.46 7.56
N LEU A 41 -4.41 -11.33 6.94
CA LEU A 41 -4.79 -11.00 5.57
C LEU A 41 -4.18 -12.00 4.58
N LEU A 42 -2.86 -12.24 4.67
CA LEU A 42 -2.18 -13.23 3.83
C LEU A 42 -2.76 -14.64 4.00
N ASP A 43 -3.01 -15.07 5.23
CA ASP A 43 -3.59 -16.38 5.49
C ASP A 43 -5.02 -16.50 4.96
N SER A 44 -5.82 -15.42 5.06
CA SER A 44 -7.16 -15.37 4.50
C SER A 44 -7.14 -15.36 2.97
N ILE A 45 -6.14 -14.74 2.33
CA ILE A 45 -5.92 -14.84 0.87
C ILE A 45 -5.47 -16.27 0.49
N ASN A 46 -4.54 -16.85 1.23
CA ASN A 46 -4.00 -18.19 0.98
C ASN A 46 -5.03 -19.31 1.12
N SER A 47 -6.11 -19.05 1.88
CA SER A 47 -7.24 -19.96 2.04
C SER A 47 -8.00 -20.21 0.73
N PHE A 48 -7.95 -19.28 -0.23
CA PHE A 48 -8.47 -19.50 -1.58
C PHE A 48 -7.53 -20.47 -2.31
N ASN A 49 -7.92 -21.74 -2.31
CA ASN A 49 -7.18 -22.85 -2.87
C ASN A 49 -8.18 -23.80 -3.57
N LEU A 50 -7.67 -24.83 -4.24
CA LEU A 50 -8.53 -25.75 -4.99
C LEU A 50 -9.57 -26.45 -4.10
N GLU A 51 -9.26 -26.72 -2.84
CA GLU A 51 -10.18 -27.38 -1.91
C GLU A 51 -11.33 -26.46 -1.50
N THR A 52 -11.05 -25.21 -1.14
CA THR A 52 -12.07 -24.25 -0.76
C THR A 52 -12.91 -23.84 -1.95
N LEU A 53 -12.31 -23.65 -3.13
CA LEU A 53 -13.04 -23.30 -4.36
C LEU A 53 -13.99 -24.41 -4.81
N LYS A 54 -13.69 -25.69 -4.55
CA LYS A 54 -14.60 -26.82 -4.82
C LYS A 54 -15.91 -26.77 -4.02
N LEU A 55 -15.94 -26.04 -2.90
CA LEU A 55 -17.16 -25.88 -2.09
C LEU A 55 -18.21 -24.98 -2.77
N ILE A 56 -17.80 -24.10 -3.68
CA ILE A 56 -18.69 -23.19 -4.41
C ILE A 56 -19.66 -23.95 -5.34
N PRO A 57 -19.19 -24.79 -6.30
CA PRO A 57 -20.10 -25.55 -7.16
C PRO A 57 -20.93 -26.59 -6.40
N GLN A 58 -20.50 -27.01 -5.20
CA GLN A 58 -21.25 -27.89 -4.31
C GLN A 58 -22.34 -27.16 -3.51
N VAL A 59 -22.52 -25.84 -3.69
CA VAL A 59 -23.49 -25.01 -2.95
C VAL A 59 -23.22 -24.99 -1.44
N ARG A 60 -22.00 -25.35 -1.00
CA ARG A 60 -21.59 -25.34 0.43
C ARG A 60 -21.05 -23.96 0.83
N LEU A 61 -21.82 -22.91 0.53
CA LEU A 61 -21.39 -21.51 0.67
C LEU A 61 -21.04 -21.13 2.12
N LYS A 62 -21.73 -21.71 3.10
CA LYS A 62 -21.45 -21.46 4.53
C LYS A 62 -20.08 -22.01 4.96
N GLU A 63 -19.68 -23.15 4.40
CA GLU A 63 -18.38 -23.75 4.66
C GLU A 63 -17.28 -23.00 3.94
N PHE A 64 -17.50 -22.64 2.67
CA PHE A 64 -16.62 -21.75 1.92
C PHE A 64 -16.34 -20.45 2.68
N TYR A 65 -17.41 -19.75 3.10
CA TYR A 65 -17.32 -18.48 3.82
C TYR A 65 -16.50 -18.61 5.12
N LYS A 66 -16.67 -19.71 5.86
CA LYS A 66 -15.86 -19.97 7.05
C LYS A 66 -14.40 -20.27 6.70
N ALA A 67 -14.17 -21.11 5.69
CA ALA A 67 -12.84 -21.53 5.27
C ALA A 67 -12.00 -20.34 4.80
N VAL A 68 -12.62 -19.36 4.13
CA VAL A 68 -11.92 -18.15 3.64
C VAL A 68 -11.83 -16.99 4.63
N ASN A 69 -12.25 -17.20 5.87
CA ASN A 69 -12.35 -16.13 6.87
C ASN A 69 -13.22 -14.97 6.36
N GLY A 70 -14.35 -15.28 5.74
CA GLY A 70 -15.18 -14.35 4.97
C GLY A 70 -15.64 -13.15 5.79
N THR A 71 -15.86 -13.28 7.10
CA THR A 71 -16.23 -12.12 7.94
C THR A 71 -15.09 -11.12 8.09
N PHE A 72 -13.85 -11.61 8.22
CA PHE A 72 -12.68 -10.73 8.27
C PHE A 72 -12.49 -10.01 6.93
N LEU A 73 -12.51 -10.75 5.83
CA LEU A 73 -12.31 -10.17 4.49
C LEU A 73 -13.42 -9.19 4.12
N LEU A 74 -14.68 -9.55 4.36
CA LEU A 74 -15.82 -8.68 4.06
C LEU A 74 -15.77 -7.40 4.90
N SER A 75 -15.52 -7.52 6.20
CA SER A 75 -15.40 -6.35 7.07
C SER A 75 -14.25 -5.43 6.65
N LEU A 76 -13.11 -5.99 6.26
CA LEU A 76 -11.95 -5.24 5.80
C LEU A 76 -12.25 -4.53 4.47
N LEU A 77 -12.81 -5.28 3.51
CA LEU A 77 -13.16 -4.78 2.18
C LEU A 77 -14.21 -3.66 2.27
N LEU A 78 -15.24 -3.82 3.10
CA LEU A 78 -16.24 -2.78 3.32
C LEU A 78 -15.62 -1.51 3.92
N GLY A 79 -14.64 -1.65 4.82
CA GLY A 79 -13.88 -0.53 5.36
C GLY A 79 -13.08 0.19 4.28
N ILE A 80 -12.32 -0.56 3.47
CA ILE A 80 -11.53 -0.02 2.35
C ILE A 80 -12.44 0.74 1.39
N LEU A 81 -13.53 0.12 0.94
CA LEU A 81 -14.46 0.73 -0.02
C LEU A 81 -15.12 1.98 0.56
N THR A 82 -15.57 1.94 1.82
CA THR A 82 -16.17 3.12 2.46
C THR A 82 -15.17 4.27 2.50
N SER A 83 -13.91 4.00 2.84
CA SER A 83 -12.87 5.01 2.88
C SER A 83 -12.55 5.59 1.51
N ILE A 84 -12.44 4.76 0.48
CA ILE A 84 -12.23 5.24 -0.90
C ILE A 84 -13.37 6.17 -1.32
N PHE A 85 -14.64 5.80 -1.10
CA PHE A 85 -15.76 6.64 -1.50
C PHE A 85 -15.92 7.90 -0.64
N ALA A 86 -15.66 7.81 0.67
CA ALA A 86 -15.85 8.93 1.59
C ALA A 86 -14.67 9.93 1.58
N LEU A 87 -13.43 9.43 1.49
CA LEU A 87 -12.22 10.24 1.67
C LEU A 87 -11.51 10.61 0.37
N SER A 88 -11.81 9.97 -0.78
CA SER A 88 -11.12 10.27 -2.05
C SER A 88 -11.12 11.76 -2.39
N LYS A 89 -12.25 12.45 -2.26
CA LYS A 89 -12.35 13.89 -2.53
C LYS A 89 -11.50 14.72 -1.55
N VAL A 90 -11.53 14.38 -0.27
CA VAL A 90 -10.79 15.10 0.78
C VAL A 90 -9.28 14.92 0.57
N ILE A 91 -8.83 13.69 0.35
CA ILE A 91 -7.41 13.40 0.11
C ILE A 91 -6.95 14.04 -1.20
N THR A 92 -7.75 13.99 -2.27
CA THR A 92 -7.41 14.65 -3.54
C THR A 92 -7.31 16.17 -3.36
N PHE A 93 -8.22 16.78 -2.61
CA PHE A 93 -8.14 18.20 -2.26
C PHE A 93 -6.85 18.52 -1.48
N LEU A 94 -6.52 17.72 -0.47
CA LEU A 94 -5.27 17.89 0.30
C LEU A 94 -4.03 17.69 -0.57
N MET A 95 -4.04 16.75 -1.51
CA MET A 95 -2.91 16.54 -2.44
C MET A 95 -2.69 17.75 -3.36
N ASN A 96 -3.76 18.42 -3.78
CA ASN A 96 -3.68 19.55 -4.70
C ASN A 96 -3.35 20.86 -3.96
N GLU A 97 -4.04 21.14 -2.85
CA GLU A 97 -3.93 22.42 -2.14
C GLU A 97 -2.90 22.40 -1.00
N HIS A 98 -2.66 21.24 -0.41
CA HIS A 98 -1.77 21.07 0.76
C HIS A 98 -0.81 19.86 0.63
N PRO A 99 -0.08 19.71 -0.50
CA PRO A 99 0.78 18.55 -0.73
C PRO A 99 1.87 18.40 0.33
N ILE A 100 2.55 19.48 0.71
CA ILE A 100 3.69 19.44 1.65
C ILE A 100 3.26 18.87 3.02
N PRO A 101 2.21 19.39 3.70
CA PRO A 101 1.71 18.77 4.93
C PRO A 101 1.29 17.32 4.76
N LEU A 102 0.58 16.99 3.68
CA LEU A 102 0.06 15.64 3.46
C LEU A 102 1.21 14.61 3.31
N TRP A 103 2.19 14.91 2.45
CA TRP A 103 3.37 14.06 2.26
C TRP A 103 4.18 13.94 3.55
N SER A 104 4.35 15.04 4.29
CA SER A 104 5.06 15.05 5.58
C SER A 104 4.37 14.16 6.61
N PHE A 105 3.04 14.19 6.68
CA PHE A 105 2.25 13.33 7.55
C PHE A 105 2.50 11.84 7.27
N PHE A 106 2.38 11.41 6.01
CA PHE A 106 2.62 10.01 5.65
C PHE A 106 4.08 9.59 5.81
N CYS A 107 5.02 10.50 5.53
CA CYS A 107 6.45 10.28 5.76
C CYS A 107 6.73 9.98 7.25
N GLY A 108 6.21 10.81 8.16
CA GLY A 108 6.34 10.59 9.61
C GLY A 108 5.67 9.30 10.08
N LEU A 109 4.45 9.05 9.59
CA LEU A 109 3.68 7.83 9.89
C LEU A 109 4.44 6.56 9.47
N ILE A 110 4.97 6.52 8.23
CA ILE A 110 5.68 5.34 7.70
C ILE A 110 7.04 5.15 8.39
N LEU A 111 7.79 6.22 8.65
CA LEU A 111 9.08 6.16 9.34
C LEU A 111 8.96 5.59 10.75
N VAL A 112 8.08 6.15 11.58
CA VAL A 112 7.91 5.64 12.95
C VAL A 112 7.39 4.21 12.94
N SER A 113 6.50 3.90 12.00
CA SER A 113 5.94 2.55 11.86
C SER A 113 7.01 1.52 11.54
N ALA A 114 7.88 1.82 10.57
CA ALA A 114 8.99 0.93 10.22
C ALA A 114 9.92 0.72 11.42
N PHE A 115 10.23 1.78 12.17
CA PHE A 115 11.06 1.71 13.36
C PHE A 115 10.44 0.86 14.48
N LEU A 116 9.15 1.05 14.78
CA LEU A 116 8.45 0.28 15.80
C LEU A 116 8.41 -1.21 15.45
N ILE A 117 8.12 -1.55 14.19
CA ILE A 117 8.11 -2.93 13.73
C ILE A 117 9.52 -3.56 13.82
N LEU A 118 10.57 -2.80 13.50
CA LEU A 118 11.96 -3.27 13.66
C LEU A 118 12.33 -3.49 15.13
N ARG A 119 11.83 -2.64 16.03
CA ARG A 119 12.07 -2.77 17.48
C ARG A 119 11.51 -4.08 18.04
N ASP A 120 10.43 -4.61 17.47
CA ASP A 120 9.82 -5.88 17.90
C ASP A 120 10.65 -7.11 17.53
N ILE A 121 11.71 -6.96 16.72
CA ILE A 121 12.63 -8.05 16.37
C ILE A 121 13.49 -8.43 17.59
N LYS A 122 13.19 -9.59 18.19
CA LYS A 122 13.87 -10.10 19.40
C LYS A 122 15.36 -10.42 19.22
N ARG A 123 15.80 -10.82 18.02
CA ARG A 123 17.18 -11.25 17.76
C ARG A 123 17.69 -10.65 16.45
N TRP A 124 18.67 -9.78 16.57
CA TRP A 124 19.38 -9.20 15.42
C TRP A 124 20.58 -10.08 15.08
N HIS A 125 20.57 -10.64 13.86
CA HIS A 125 21.70 -11.33 13.26
C HIS A 125 21.99 -10.72 11.89
N LEU A 126 23.14 -11.05 11.29
CA LEU A 126 23.59 -10.46 10.03
C LEU A 126 22.51 -10.54 8.93
N GLY A 127 21.82 -11.68 8.81
CA GLY A 127 20.69 -11.85 7.89
C GLY A 127 19.54 -10.86 8.07
N VAL A 128 19.21 -10.40 9.28
CA VAL A 128 18.19 -9.36 9.51
C VAL A 128 18.69 -8.01 8.99
N VAL A 129 19.93 -7.64 9.32
CA VAL A 129 20.54 -6.39 8.88
C VAL A 129 20.59 -6.34 7.35
N LEU A 130 21.06 -7.42 6.72
CA LEU A 130 21.07 -7.54 5.27
C LEU A 130 19.66 -7.44 4.68
N ALA A 131 18.66 -8.08 5.29
CA ALA A 131 17.28 -7.99 4.82
C ALA A 131 16.74 -6.55 4.87
N VAL A 132 17.01 -5.79 5.94
CA VAL A 132 16.63 -4.37 6.02
C VAL A 132 17.30 -3.56 4.91
N VAL A 133 18.63 -3.69 4.77
CA VAL A 133 19.39 -2.94 3.76
C VAL A 133 18.93 -3.28 2.34
N ILE A 134 18.75 -4.57 2.04
CA ILE A 134 18.28 -5.02 0.73
C ILE A 134 16.85 -4.53 0.48
N GLY A 135 15.96 -4.59 1.47
CA GLY A 135 14.60 -4.08 1.35
C GLY A 135 14.59 -2.58 1.05
N THR A 136 15.34 -1.80 1.81
CA THR A 136 15.48 -0.35 1.59
C THR A 136 16.05 -0.03 0.21
N ALA A 137 17.12 -0.72 -0.21
CA ALA A 137 17.73 -0.52 -1.51
C ALA A 137 16.77 -0.87 -2.66
N ILE A 138 16.04 -1.99 -2.57
CA ILE A 138 15.07 -2.41 -3.59
C ILE A 138 13.92 -1.41 -3.68
N ALA A 139 13.30 -1.04 -2.54
CA ALA A 139 12.19 -0.09 -2.57
C ALA A 139 12.63 1.27 -3.11
N TRP A 140 13.76 1.79 -2.65
CA TRP A 140 14.33 3.04 -3.16
C TRP A 140 14.64 2.96 -4.65
N TRP A 141 15.24 1.86 -5.13
CA TRP A 141 15.52 1.66 -6.54
C TRP A 141 14.23 1.62 -7.37
N VAL A 142 13.23 0.86 -6.93
CA VAL A 142 11.94 0.74 -7.60
C VAL A 142 11.22 2.08 -7.68
N THR A 143 11.22 2.90 -6.62
CA THR A 143 10.56 4.21 -6.61
C THR A 143 11.23 5.24 -7.52
N ASN A 144 12.47 4.99 -7.94
CA ASN A 144 13.22 5.87 -8.85
C ASN A 144 13.29 5.32 -10.29
N LEU A 145 12.61 4.21 -10.60
CA LEU A 145 12.59 3.68 -11.96
C LEU A 145 11.77 4.59 -12.89
N PRO A 146 12.33 5.01 -14.03
CA PRO A 146 11.57 5.75 -15.02
C PRO A 146 10.48 4.86 -15.65
N PRO A 147 9.35 5.44 -16.08
CA PRO A 147 8.36 4.75 -16.87
C PRO A 147 8.97 4.16 -18.14
N THR A 148 8.64 2.90 -18.40
CA THR A 148 9.16 2.16 -19.56
C THR A 148 8.07 1.99 -20.61
N THR A 149 8.47 1.98 -21.89
CA THR A 149 7.59 1.56 -22.97
C THR A 149 7.47 0.04 -22.94
N SER A 150 6.29 -0.46 -22.59
CA SER A 150 6.02 -1.90 -22.56
C SER A 150 5.37 -2.38 -23.87
N PRO A 151 5.51 -3.68 -24.21
CA PRO A 151 4.87 -4.25 -25.39
C PRO A 151 3.37 -3.97 -25.40
N ASP A 152 2.82 -3.55 -26.54
CA ASP A 152 1.38 -3.40 -26.72
C ASP A 152 0.72 -4.75 -27.01
N ALA A 153 0.85 -5.66 -26.05
CA ALA A 153 0.38 -7.04 -26.16
C ALA A 153 -0.55 -7.38 -24.99
N LYS A 154 -1.66 -8.07 -25.31
CA LYS A 154 -2.68 -8.47 -24.33
C LYS A 154 -2.11 -9.32 -23.20
N TRP A 155 -1.20 -10.26 -23.49
CA TRP A 155 -0.55 -11.07 -22.45
C TRP A 155 0.21 -10.22 -21.42
N PHE A 156 0.74 -9.06 -21.82
CA PHE A 156 1.45 -8.18 -20.91
C PHE A 156 0.51 -7.49 -19.92
N ILE A 157 -0.78 -7.33 -20.25
CA ILE A 157 -1.80 -6.81 -19.33
C ILE A 157 -1.99 -7.78 -18.15
N PHE A 158 -2.01 -9.08 -18.43
CA PHE A 158 -2.03 -10.12 -17.41
C PHE A 158 -0.80 -10.04 -16.50
N VAL A 159 0.41 -9.94 -17.08
CA VAL A 159 1.67 -9.85 -16.33
C VAL A 159 1.72 -8.57 -15.50
N ALA A 160 1.29 -7.44 -16.06
CA ALA A 160 1.24 -6.16 -15.36
C ALA A 160 0.30 -6.22 -14.15
N GLY A 161 -0.90 -6.83 -14.30
CA GLY A 161 -1.80 -7.07 -13.18
C GLY A 161 -1.18 -7.97 -12.10
N ALA A 162 -0.52 -9.05 -12.51
CA ALA A 162 0.16 -9.96 -11.58
C ALA A 162 1.28 -9.27 -10.79
N ILE A 163 2.11 -8.43 -11.42
CA ILE A 163 3.19 -7.71 -10.72
C ILE A 163 2.62 -6.59 -9.84
N ALA A 164 1.68 -5.81 -10.37
CA ALA A 164 1.10 -4.67 -9.65
C ALA A 164 0.37 -5.09 -8.36
N ILE A 165 -0.38 -6.19 -8.38
CA ILE A 165 -1.06 -6.68 -7.17
C ILE A 165 -0.06 -7.21 -6.13
N CYS A 166 1.05 -7.81 -6.57
CA CYS A 166 2.10 -8.28 -5.65
C CYS A 166 2.73 -7.09 -4.93
N ALA A 167 3.01 -6.01 -5.67
CA ALA A 167 3.49 -4.77 -5.10
C ALA A 167 2.50 -4.15 -4.12
N MET A 168 1.20 -4.14 -4.44
CA MET A 168 0.16 -3.58 -3.56
C MET A 168 0.07 -4.27 -2.18
N ILE A 169 0.42 -5.57 -2.11
CA ILE A 169 0.49 -6.31 -0.85
C ILE A 169 1.78 -6.01 -0.09
N LEU A 170 2.86 -5.63 -0.78
CA LEU A 170 4.10 -5.26 -0.13
C LEU A 170 3.97 -3.88 0.55
N PRO A 171 4.45 -3.74 1.79
CA PRO A 171 4.46 -2.44 2.45
C PRO A 171 5.45 -1.51 1.73
N GLY A 172 5.03 -0.28 1.50
CA GLY A 172 5.86 0.78 0.91
C GLY A 172 5.89 0.80 -0.62
N ILE A 173 5.31 -0.17 -1.33
CA ILE A 173 5.28 -0.17 -2.80
C ILE A 173 3.83 -0.06 -3.28
N SER A 174 3.52 0.98 -4.06
CA SER A 174 2.16 1.18 -4.59
C SER A 174 1.94 0.41 -5.89
N GLY A 175 0.86 -0.36 -5.99
CA GLY A 175 0.52 -1.11 -7.20
C GLY A 175 0.21 -0.21 -8.41
N SER A 176 -0.40 0.96 -8.18
CA SER A 176 -0.66 1.94 -9.24
C SER A 176 0.64 2.56 -9.77
N PHE A 177 1.63 2.78 -8.90
CA PHE A 177 2.96 3.23 -9.30
C PHE A 177 3.69 2.18 -10.15
N ILE A 178 3.61 0.90 -9.80
CA ILE A 178 4.16 -0.18 -10.64
C ILE A 178 3.49 -0.21 -12.03
N LEU A 179 2.17 0.03 -12.12
CA LEU A 179 1.51 0.12 -13.43
C LEU A 179 1.96 1.32 -14.27
N LEU A 180 2.35 2.42 -13.63
CA LEU A 180 2.95 3.57 -14.30
C LEU A 180 4.33 3.21 -14.85
N ILE A 181 5.18 2.55 -14.05
CA ILE A 181 6.50 2.09 -14.50
C ILE A 181 6.38 1.12 -15.68
N LEU A 182 5.42 0.19 -15.61
CA LEU A 182 5.14 -0.76 -16.68
C LEU A 182 4.40 -0.14 -17.87
N GLY A 183 4.07 1.16 -17.85
CA GLY A 183 3.40 1.85 -18.96
C GLY A 183 1.99 1.36 -19.27
N LYS A 184 1.32 0.69 -18.33
CA LYS A 184 -0.04 0.13 -18.52
C LYS A 184 -1.13 0.83 -17.71
N TYR A 185 -0.77 1.79 -16.87
CA TYR A 185 -1.74 2.55 -16.07
C TYR A 185 -2.86 3.17 -16.92
N GLU A 186 -2.49 3.89 -17.98
CA GLU A 186 -3.47 4.54 -18.88
C GLU A 186 -4.31 3.52 -19.66
N THR A 187 -3.72 2.40 -20.08
CA THR A 187 -4.46 1.30 -20.72
C THR A 187 -5.56 0.77 -19.80
N ILE A 188 -5.26 0.59 -18.51
CA ILE A 188 -6.26 0.12 -17.54
C ILE A 188 -7.31 1.20 -17.25
N LEU A 189 -6.92 2.46 -17.08
CA LEU A 189 -7.89 3.55 -16.89
C LEU A 189 -8.85 3.67 -18.07
N LYS A 190 -8.32 3.62 -19.30
CA LYS A 190 -9.14 3.63 -20.51
C LYS A 190 -10.08 2.43 -20.56
N ALA A 191 -9.60 1.23 -20.24
CA ALA A 191 -10.44 0.03 -20.18
C ALA A 191 -11.58 0.15 -19.15
N VAL A 192 -11.35 0.81 -18.00
CA VAL A 192 -12.41 1.11 -17.03
C VAL A 192 -13.43 2.10 -17.60
N SER A 193 -12.96 3.19 -18.23
CA SER A 193 -13.82 4.22 -18.83
C SER A 193 -14.68 3.67 -19.96
N ASP A 194 -14.06 2.91 -20.86
CA ASP A 194 -14.70 2.32 -22.05
C ASP A 194 -15.47 1.04 -21.71
N LYS A 195 -15.43 0.59 -20.44
CA LYS A 195 -16.01 -0.67 -19.97
C LYS A 195 -15.53 -1.87 -20.79
N ASP A 196 -14.25 -1.88 -21.17
CA ASP A 196 -13.62 -3.01 -21.87
C ASP A 196 -13.45 -4.19 -20.91
N ILE A 197 -14.52 -4.98 -20.80
CA ILE A 197 -14.60 -6.14 -19.91
C ILE A 197 -13.50 -7.16 -20.23
N PHE A 198 -13.09 -7.30 -21.49
CA PHE A 198 -12.06 -8.27 -21.86
C PHE A 198 -10.70 -7.87 -21.28
N THR A 199 -10.29 -6.62 -21.47
CA THR A 199 -9.04 -6.10 -20.91
C THR A 199 -9.06 -6.13 -19.38
N LEU A 200 -10.18 -5.74 -18.77
CA LEU A 200 -10.35 -5.77 -17.31
C LEU A 200 -10.33 -7.20 -16.75
N ALA A 201 -10.97 -8.15 -17.43
CA ALA A 201 -10.94 -9.56 -17.03
C ALA A 201 -9.54 -10.15 -17.13
N LEU A 202 -8.79 -9.80 -18.18
CA LEU A 202 -7.41 -10.24 -18.36
C LEU A 202 -6.51 -9.68 -17.26
N PHE A 203 -6.61 -8.38 -16.98
CA PHE A 203 -5.92 -7.73 -15.87
C PHE A 203 -6.29 -8.37 -14.52
N ALA A 204 -7.58 -8.54 -14.23
CA ALA A 204 -8.08 -9.13 -13.00
C ALA A 204 -7.61 -10.57 -12.82
N SER A 205 -7.55 -11.36 -13.89
CA SER A 205 -7.01 -12.72 -13.83
C SER A 205 -5.52 -12.74 -13.47
N GLY A 206 -4.75 -11.78 -14.00
CA GLY A 206 -3.37 -11.54 -13.60
C GLY A 206 -3.27 -11.20 -12.12
N CYS A 207 -4.11 -10.28 -11.64
CA CYS A 207 -4.17 -9.93 -10.22
C CYS A 207 -4.51 -11.14 -9.34
N VAL A 208 -5.46 -12.00 -9.73
CA VAL A 208 -5.82 -13.20 -8.96
C VAL A 208 -4.64 -14.19 -8.90
N VAL A 209 -3.97 -14.45 -10.02
CA VAL A 209 -2.80 -15.35 -10.03
C VAL A 209 -1.64 -14.77 -9.22
N GLY A 210 -1.37 -13.47 -9.38
CA GLY A 210 -0.33 -12.74 -8.66
C GLY A 210 -0.54 -12.77 -7.15
N ILE A 211 -1.71 -12.32 -6.67
CA ILE A 211 -2.01 -12.28 -5.23
C ILE A 211 -1.92 -13.65 -4.60
N LEU A 212 -2.52 -14.68 -5.22
CA LEU A 212 -2.54 -16.04 -4.68
C LEU A 212 -1.17 -16.70 -4.66
N SER A 213 -0.34 -16.49 -5.68
CA SER A 213 1.02 -17.06 -5.70
C SER A 213 1.93 -16.34 -4.71
N PHE A 214 1.94 -15.01 -4.74
CA PHE A 214 2.85 -14.20 -3.95
C PHE A 214 2.49 -14.16 -2.47
N SER A 215 1.21 -14.13 -2.10
CA SER A 215 0.79 -14.19 -0.69
C SER A 215 1.23 -15.48 0.00
N ARG A 216 1.38 -16.59 -0.76
CA ARG A 216 1.92 -17.85 -0.24
C ARG A 216 3.40 -17.74 0.04
N VAL A 217 4.16 -17.11 -0.87
CA VAL A 217 5.60 -16.86 -0.68
C VAL A 217 5.82 -15.98 0.56
N VAL A 218 5.13 -14.85 0.66
CA VAL A 218 5.30 -13.93 1.80
C VAL A 218 4.85 -14.59 3.11
N SER A 219 3.72 -15.30 3.14
CA SER A 219 3.27 -16.01 4.35
C SER A 219 4.26 -17.12 4.75
N PHE A 220 4.83 -17.85 3.80
CA PHE A 220 5.88 -18.84 4.07
C PHE A 220 7.13 -18.19 4.68
N LEU A 221 7.60 -17.08 4.10
CA LEU A 221 8.76 -16.35 4.60
C LEU A 221 8.52 -15.79 6.01
N LEU A 222 7.35 -15.21 6.28
CA LEU A 222 6.98 -14.71 7.61
C LEU A 222 6.92 -15.81 8.68
N ARG A 223 6.55 -17.04 8.30
CA ARG A 223 6.49 -18.19 9.22
C ARG A 223 7.86 -18.82 9.47
N LYS A 224 8.67 -18.99 8.41
CA LYS A 224 9.97 -19.69 8.49
C LYS A 224 11.14 -18.76 8.85
N PHE A 225 11.14 -17.55 8.31
CA PHE A 225 12.21 -16.55 8.44
C PHE A 225 11.65 -15.23 9.00
N HIS A 226 10.90 -15.32 10.10
CA HIS A 226 10.11 -14.21 10.66
C HIS A 226 10.90 -12.90 10.79
N SER A 227 11.99 -12.90 11.57
CA SER A 227 12.78 -11.68 11.82
C SER A 227 13.40 -11.09 10.56
N ALA A 228 13.93 -11.92 9.65
CA ALA A 228 14.48 -11.44 8.38
C ALA A 228 13.40 -10.89 7.45
N THR A 229 12.23 -11.52 7.42
CA THR A 229 11.10 -11.06 6.58
C THR A 229 10.52 -9.75 7.11
N ILE A 230 10.34 -9.63 8.43
CA ILE A 230 9.96 -8.37 9.06
C ILE A 230 11.02 -7.28 8.78
N GLY A 231 12.31 -7.62 8.88
CA GLY A 231 13.40 -6.73 8.48
C GLY A 231 13.29 -6.26 7.02
N LEU A 232 13.05 -7.17 6.08
CA LEU A 232 12.86 -6.86 4.67
C LEU A 232 11.66 -5.93 4.43
N LEU A 233 10.51 -6.25 5.04
CA LEU A 233 9.27 -5.47 4.91
C LEU A 233 9.41 -4.06 5.51
N SER A 234 10.04 -3.94 6.68
CA SER A 234 10.40 -2.63 7.25
C SER A 234 11.41 -1.90 6.38
N GLY A 235 12.36 -2.62 5.77
CA GLY A 235 13.29 -2.08 4.78
C GLY A 235 12.54 -1.45 3.60
N PHE A 236 11.53 -2.13 3.04
CA PHE A 236 10.69 -1.55 1.98
C PHE A 236 9.99 -0.26 2.42
N MET A 237 9.45 -0.23 3.65
CA MET A 237 8.84 0.99 4.21
C MET A 237 9.83 2.14 4.34
N LEU A 238 11.07 1.86 4.76
CA LEU A 238 12.13 2.89 4.86
C LEU A 238 12.55 3.39 3.47
N GLY A 239 12.69 2.50 2.49
CA GLY A 239 13.04 2.88 1.12
C GLY A 239 11.96 3.72 0.45
N SER A 240 10.68 3.43 0.72
CA SER A 240 9.55 4.16 0.15
C SER A 240 9.37 5.57 0.70
N VAL A 241 10.07 5.94 1.78
CA VAL A 241 10.06 7.32 2.30
C VAL A 241 10.55 8.32 1.26
N ASN A 242 11.43 7.88 0.35
CA ASN A 242 11.86 8.69 -0.79
C ASN A 242 10.66 9.11 -1.67
N GLU A 243 9.69 8.22 -1.90
CA GLU A 243 8.47 8.55 -2.65
C GLU A 243 7.53 9.47 -1.86
N LEU A 244 7.64 9.51 -0.53
CA LEU A 244 6.80 10.36 0.34
C LEU A 244 7.47 11.69 0.71
N TRP A 245 8.60 12.01 0.08
CA TRP A 245 9.32 13.23 0.37
C TRP A 245 8.47 14.47 0.02
N PRO A 246 8.32 15.46 0.93
CA PRO A 246 7.36 16.56 0.72
C PRO A 246 7.74 17.56 -0.38
N TRP A 247 9.04 17.76 -0.60
CA TRP A 247 9.55 18.79 -1.51
C TRP A 247 10.01 18.17 -2.81
N LYS A 248 9.22 18.37 -3.85
CA LYS A 248 9.48 17.79 -5.17
C LYS A 248 9.34 18.83 -6.28
N ILE A 249 10.14 18.68 -7.33
CA ILE A 249 9.93 19.38 -8.61
C ILE A 249 9.21 18.44 -9.57
N VAL A 250 8.31 18.96 -10.39
CA VAL A 250 7.62 18.19 -11.42
C VAL A 250 8.43 18.24 -12.71
N THR A 251 9.03 17.12 -13.10
CA THR A 251 9.86 17.03 -14.31
C THR A 251 9.04 16.64 -15.54
N ALA A 252 7.89 15.97 -15.34
CA ALA A 252 6.95 15.68 -16.41
C ALA A 252 5.50 15.79 -15.92
N TRP A 253 4.63 16.30 -16.79
CA TRP A 253 3.19 16.38 -16.58
C TRP A 253 2.47 15.33 -17.42
N ARG A 254 1.34 14.83 -16.92
CA ARG A 254 0.41 14.00 -17.67
C ARG A 254 -0.96 14.64 -17.70
N THR A 255 -1.71 14.41 -18.77
CA THR A 255 -3.13 14.78 -18.84
C THR A 255 -3.97 13.60 -18.40
N SER A 256 -4.75 13.78 -17.33
CA SER A 256 -5.73 12.82 -16.82
C SER A 256 -6.84 12.58 -17.87
N SER A 257 -7.58 11.47 -17.73
CA SER A 257 -8.79 11.21 -18.52
C SER A 257 -9.87 12.30 -18.37
N SER A 258 -9.81 13.08 -17.28
CA SER A 258 -10.64 14.27 -17.03
C SER A 258 -10.15 15.55 -17.74
N GLY A 259 -9.04 15.51 -18.47
CA GLY A 259 -8.43 16.68 -19.12
C GLY A 259 -7.53 17.53 -18.19
N GLU A 260 -7.44 17.20 -16.90
CA GLU A 260 -6.60 17.91 -15.94
C GLU A 260 -5.12 17.49 -16.05
N GLN A 261 -4.20 18.45 -15.99
CA GLN A 261 -2.78 18.15 -15.85
C GLN A 261 -2.46 17.69 -14.43
N LYS A 262 -1.81 16.54 -14.30
CA LYS A 262 -1.32 15.99 -13.04
C LYS A 262 0.19 15.76 -13.13
N PRO A 263 0.94 15.95 -12.03
CA PRO A 263 2.35 15.55 -11.98
C PRO A 263 2.49 14.08 -12.38
N PHE A 264 3.47 13.80 -13.24
CA PHE A 264 3.77 12.45 -13.73
C PHE A 264 5.12 11.96 -13.21
N LEU A 265 6.18 12.75 -13.41
CA LEU A 265 7.50 12.50 -12.86
C LEU A 265 7.88 13.61 -11.92
N THR A 266 8.49 13.23 -10.81
CA THR A 266 8.93 14.16 -9.78
C THR A 266 10.33 13.82 -9.32
N GLU A 267 11.13 14.85 -9.05
CA GLU A 267 12.44 14.69 -8.41
C GLU A 267 12.43 15.35 -7.04
N ASN A 268 13.07 14.70 -6.07
CA ASN A 268 13.15 15.19 -4.71
C ASN A 268 14.20 16.29 -4.60
N ILE A 269 13.85 17.39 -3.96
CA ILE A 269 14.76 18.50 -3.68
C ILE A 269 14.76 18.85 -2.20
N LEU A 270 15.76 19.62 -1.76
CA LEU A 270 15.83 20.10 -0.39
C LEU A 270 14.87 21.28 -0.17
N PRO A 271 14.35 21.46 1.06
CA PRO A 271 13.47 22.59 1.38
C PRO A 271 14.12 23.96 1.10
N THR A 272 15.45 24.05 1.22
CA THR A 272 16.24 25.26 0.94
C THR A 272 16.13 25.69 -0.51
N ASP A 273 16.04 24.72 -1.42
CA ASP A 273 16.06 24.96 -2.86
C ASP A 273 14.64 25.10 -3.43
N TYR A 274 13.63 24.75 -2.63
CA TYR A 274 12.22 24.72 -3.05
C TYR A 274 11.70 26.07 -3.50
N LEU A 275 12.02 27.15 -2.78
CA LEU A 275 11.61 28.50 -3.18
C LEU A 275 12.27 28.91 -4.50
N ALA A 276 13.55 28.57 -4.68
CA ALA A 276 14.32 28.93 -5.87
C ALA A 276 13.87 28.15 -7.12
N GLN A 277 13.52 26.87 -6.97
CA GLN A 277 13.18 25.99 -8.11
C GLN A 277 11.68 25.95 -8.42
N VAL A 278 10.81 26.04 -7.40
CA VAL A 278 9.35 25.89 -7.55
C VAL A 278 8.62 27.24 -7.43
N GLY A 279 9.27 28.27 -6.88
CA GLY A 279 8.66 29.59 -6.67
C GLY A 279 7.64 29.64 -5.53
N GLN A 280 7.52 28.56 -4.75
CA GLN A 280 6.61 28.46 -3.61
C GLN A 280 7.39 28.36 -2.30
N GLN A 281 6.80 28.87 -1.22
CA GLN A 281 7.40 28.72 0.12
C GLN A 281 7.45 27.23 0.52
N PRO A 282 8.54 26.75 1.14
CA PRO A 282 8.68 25.35 1.55
C PRO A 282 7.75 24.94 2.69
N GLN A 283 7.04 25.88 3.33
CA GLN A 283 6.11 25.63 4.44
C GLN A 283 6.69 24.73 5.56
N LEU A 284 7.95 24.98 5.95
CA LEU A 284 8.68 24.13 6.90
C LEU A 284 7.92 23.83 8.20
N LEU A 285 7.26 24.84 8.78
CA LEU A 285 6.52 24.66 10.02
C LEU A 285 5.34 23.69 9.85
N SER A 286 4.55 23.82 8.79
CA SER A 286 3.42 22.92 8.54
C SER A 286 3.89 21.51 8.22
N ALA A 287 5.00 21.36 7.49
CA ALA A 287 5.65 20.08 7.22
C ALA A 287 6.05 19.39 8.53
N VAL A 288 6.78 20.08 9.41
CA VAL A 288 7.24 19.53 10.70
C VAL A 288 6.07 19.15 11.61
N LEU A 289 5.05 20.00 11.70
CA LEU A 289 3.86 19.72 12.52
C LEU A 289 3.09 18.51 11.99
N ALA A 290 2.90 18.42 10.66
CA ALA A 290 2.21 17.29 10.05
C ALA A 290 3.01 15.98 10.21
N PHE A 291 4.33 16.04 10.06
CA PHE A 291 5.24 14.92 10.30
C PHE A 291 5.16 14.43 11.75
N ALA A 292 5.27 15.34 12.71
CA ALA A 292 5.15 15.03 14.14
C ALA A 292 3.76 14.49 14.49
N PHE A 293 2.70 15.01 13.85
CA PHE A 293 1.35 14.49 14.00
C PHE A 293 1.22 13.05 13.47
N GLY A 294 1.82 12.75 12.32
CA GLY A 294 1.89 11.38 11.78
C GLY A 294 2.58 10.42 12.74
N ILE A 295 3.70 10.85 13.35
CA ILE A 295 4.39 10.07 14.39
C ILE A 295 3.50 9.86 15.61
N GLY A 296 2.94 10.94 16.15
CA GLY A 296 2.10 10.92 17.35
C GLY A 296 0.87 10.03 17.17
N LEU A 297 0.26 10.03 15.98
CA LEU A 297 -0.89 9.18 15.67
C LEU A 297 -0.56 7.69 15.78
N VAL A 298 0.58 7.25 15.22
CA VAL A 298 0.99 5.84 15.30
C VAL A 298 1.28 5.43 16.74
N LEU A 299 2.04 6.25 17.47
CA LEU A 299 2.35 6.00 18.88
C LEU A 299 1.09 5.95 19.74
N PHE A 300 0.11 6.83 19.47
CA PHE A 300 -1.18 6.81 20.15
C PHE A 300 -1.98 5.53 19.84
N ILE A 301 -1.98 5.07 18.59
CA ILE A 301 -2.64 3.81 18.20
C ILE A 301 -1.97 2.61 18.89
N GLU A 302 -0.63 2.57 18.94
CA GLU A 302 0.12 1.52 19.64
C GLU A 302 -0.19 1.51 21.14
N TRP A 303 -0.20 2.67 21.78
CA TRP A 303 -0.55 2.82 23.19
C TRP A 303 -1.99 2.41 23.49
N LEU A 304 -2.94 2.80 22.64
CA LEU A 304 -4.34 2.40 22.81
C LEU A 304 -4.52 0.89 22.63
N ALA A 305 -3.80 0.30 21.68
CA ALA A 305 -3.83 -1.14 21.43
C ALA A 305 -3.29 -1.95 22.61
N SER A 306 -2.22 -1.50 23.27
CA SER A 306 -1.69 -2.17 24.46
C SER A 306 -2.69 -2.10 25.62
N LYS A 307 -3.33 -0.95 25.84
CA LYS A 307 -4.38 -0.79 26.87
C LYS A 307 -5.60 -1.67 26.66
N LEU A 308 -6.03 -1.85 25.41
CA LEU A 308 -7.19 -2.71 25.08
C LEU A 308 -6.89 -4.22 25.18
N GLN A 309 -5.62 -4.62 25.17
CA GLN A 309 -5.23 -6.02 25.41
C GLN A 309 -5.14 -6.36 26.91
N GLU A 310 -4.93 -5.35 27.76
CA GLU A 310 -4.89 -5.49 29.23
C GLU A 310 -6.30 -5.58 29.87
N SER A 311 -7.38 -5.23 29.15
CA SER A 311 -8.78 -5.20 29.63
C SER A 311 -9.63 -6.38 29.14
#